data_AF-A0A256HFJ5-F1
#
_entry.id   AF-A0A256HFJ5-F1
#
_cell.length_a   1.000
_cell.length_b   1.000
_cell.length_c   1.000
_cell.angle_alpha   90.00
_cell.angle_beta   90.00
_cell.angle_gamma   90.00
#
_symmetry.space_group_name_H-M   'P 1'
#
loop_
_entity.id
_entity.type
_entity.pdbx_description
1 polymer ?
#
loop_
_entity_poly.entity_id
_entity_poly.type
_entity_poly.pdbx_seq_one_letter_code
_entity_poly.pdbx_strand_id
1 'polypeptide(L)'
;MELRCEGCAGCCVDWRPLDRDAAGSDRAGDRDPLDDTYDLVPLTRDEVAAFLDDGLGDVLVPRLFEPAERDASVSIDGVEVAAARDRPVFVVGLRKPPKPVAPIGTDEPRWLDACVFLDPTTLQCRIHDDDRYPPTCATYPGHNLDLGAETECERVEAAGGGDRLLDGEPPDDLPAPAFGPQALGSVVFGYPDPDDLDGVIDRLRTGSLTADDRAQFVGAAVGSRPGALSVDRDRMAEARARARDADSWAGGAIREWTERAGADGDRASLDADSRDRLVRELEDDAGAPGTPGWD
;
A
#
# COMPACT_ATOMS: atom_id res chain seq x y z
N MET A 1 21.18 -8.96 1.66
CA MET A 1 20.81 -7.91 2.64
C MET A 1 20.19 -8.54 3.87
N GLU A 2 20.42 -7.97 5.06
CA GLU A 2 19.73 -8.38 6.30
C GLU A 2 18.35 -7.72 6.33
N LEU A 3 17.32 -8.48 6.67
CA LEU A 3 15.99 -7.94 6.99
C LEU A 3 15.85 -7.91 8.51
N ARG A 4 15.10 -6.94 9.04
CA ARG A 4 14.43 -7.12 10.34
C ARG A 4 12.97 -6.80 10.13
N CYS A 5 12.12 -7.77 10.44
CA CYS A 5 10.70 -7.64 10.21
C CYS A 5 9.98 -6.79 11.25
N GLU A 6 10.64 -6.55 12.38
CA GLU A 6 10.22 -5.56 13.39
C GLU A 6 10.08 -4.14 12.78
N GLY A 7 10.65 -3.89 11.59
CA GLY A 7 10.64 -2.59 10.92
C GLY A 7 10.20 -2.59 9.45
N CYS A 8 9.06 -3.20 9.13
CA CYS A 8 8.27 -2.98 7.89
C CYS A 8 8.57 -3.86 6.65
N ALA A 9 9.74 -4.50 6.55
CA ALA A 9 10.22 -4.97 5.25
C ALA A 9 9.49 -6.21 4.65
N GLY A 10 8.85 -7.05 5.48
CA GLY A 10 8.13 -8.24 5.02
C GLY A 10 6.95 -7.93 4.09
N CYS A 11 5.99 -7.12 4.56
CA CYS A 11 4.80 -6.74 3.80
C CYS A 11 5.03 -5.60 2.79
N CYS A 12 6.18 -4.92 2.86
CA CYS A 12 6.45 -3.78 1.99
C CYS A 12 6.83 -4.19 0.57
N VAL A 13 7.29 -5.41 0.31
CA VAL A 13 7.78 -5.85 -1.02
C VAL A 13 6.87 -6.95 -1.56
N ASP A 14 6.59 -6.91 -2.86
CA ASP A 14 5.97 -8.01 -3.58
C ASP A 14 7.01 -9.09 -3.92
N TRP A 15 6.92 -10.21 -3.20
CA TRP A 15 7.83 -11.34 -3.36
C TRP A 15 7.34 -12.39 -4.38
N ARG A 16 6.08 -12.29 -4.86
CA ARG A 16 5.46 -13.25 -5.78
C ARG A 16 6.26 -13.48 -7.07
N PRO A 17 7.00 -12.50 -7.63
CA PRO A 17 7.82 -12.74 -8.83
C PRO A 17 9.00 -13.68 -8.57
N LEU A 18 9.44 -13.81 -7.32
CA LEU A 18 10.61 -14.61 -6.93
C LEU A 18 10.22 -15.96 -6.37
N ASP A 19 9.10 -16.03 -5.68
CA ASP A 19 8.55 -17.24 -5.11
C ASP A 19 7.13 -17.49 -5.59
N ARG A 20 6.97 -18.59 -6.34
CA ARG A 20 5.65 -18.99 -6.86
C ARG A 20 4.71 -19.42 -5.74
N ASP A 21 5.23 -19.86 -4.61
CA ASP A 21 4.43 -20.27 -3.46
C ASP A 21 3.91 -19.04 -2.67
N ALA A 22 4.52 -17.85 -2.85
CA ALA A 22 3.99 -16.59 -2.33
C ALA A 22 2.77 -16.08 -3.12
N ALA A 23 2.54 -16.56 -4.35
CA ALA A 23 1.44 -16.10 -5.18
C ALA A 23 0.07 -16.47 -4.59
N GLY A 24 -0.76 -15.48 -4.27
CA GLY A 24 -2.12 -15.66 -3.77
C GLY A 24 -2.24 -15.78 -2.26
N SER A 25 -1.12 -15.77 -1.52
CA SER A 25 -1.10 -15.74 -0.06
C SER A 25 -1.73 -14.45 0.52
N ASP A 26 -1.62 -13.35 -0.23
CA ASP A 26 -2.21 -12.04 0.07
C ASP A 26 -3.72 -11.93 -0.25
N ARG A 27 -4.31 -12.99 -0.84
CA ARG A 27 -5.70 -13.05 -1.30
C ARG A 27 -6.51 -14.12 -0.58
N ALA A 28 -6.34 -14.25 0.72
CA ALA A 28 -7.01 -15.27 1.52
C ALA A 28 -8.49 -14.98 1.85
N GLY A 29 -9.01 -13.78 1.55
CA GLY A 29 -10.39 -13.38 1.84
C GLY A 29 -11.39 -13.75 0.74
N ASP A 30 -12.68 -13.83 1.08
CA ASP A 30 -13.79 -14.16 0.14
C ASP A 30 -14.08 -13.06 -0.90
N ARG A 31 -13.29 -11.97 -0.94
CA ARG A 31 -13.47 -10.83 -1.84
C ARG A 31 -12.18 -10.57 -2.58
N ASP A 32 -12.19 -10.84 -3.87
CA ASP A 32 -11.04 -10.61 -4.74
C ASP A 32 -10.86 -9.11 -4.99
N PRO A 33 -9.65 -8.55 -4.82
CA PRO A 33 -9.37 -7.17 -5.22
C PRO A 33 -9.41 -7.03 -6.74
N LEU A 34 -9.88 -5.88 -7.22
CA LEU A 34 -9.88 -5.55 -8.65
C LEU A 34 -8.48 -5.17 -9.18
N ASP A 35 -7.55 -4.85 -8.29
CA ASP A 35 -6.14 -4.56 -8.61
C ASP A 35 -5.23 -5.74 -8.24
N ASP A 36 -3.95 -5.66 -8.67
CA ASP A 36 -2.94 -6.70 -8.41
C ASP A 36 -1.88 -6.27 -7.38
N THR A 37 -2.12 -5.22 -6.59
CA THR A 37 -1.14 -4.76 -5.58
C THR A 37 -0.97 -5.83 -4.50
N TYR A 38 0.25 -6.29 -4.27
CA TYR A 38 0.51 -7.23 -3.17
C TYR A 38 0.27 -6.56 -1.81
N ASP A 39 -0.35 -7.24 -0.84
CA ASP A 39 -0.48 -6.82 0.57
C ASP A 39 -0.73 -5.31 0.77
N LEU A 40 -1.80 -4.79 0.18
CA LEU A 40 -2.19 -3.39 0.37
C LEU A 40 -2.78 -3.20 1.79
N VAL A 41 -1.99 -2.58 2.66
CA VAL A 41 -2.42 -2.23 4.02
C VAL A 41 -3.50 -1.12 3.95
N PRO A 42 -4.72 -1.35 4.47
CA PRO A 42 -5.81 -0.39 4.40
C PRO A 42 -5.66 0.67 5.49
N LEU A 43 -5.32 1.89 5.08
CA LEU A 43 -5.20 3.05 5.95
C LEU A 43 -6.57 3.49 6.48
N THR A 44 -6.57 3.96 7.72
CA THR A 44 -7.68 4.69 8.31
C THR A 44 -7.85 6.05 7.64
N ARG A 45 -9.06 6.61 7.76
CA ARG A 45 -9.41 7.96 7.32
C ARG A 45 -8.45 9.02 7.86
N ASP A 46 -8.06 8.87 9.12
CA ASP A 46 -7.23 9.87 9.79
C ASP A 46 -5.76 9.76 9.32
N GLU A 47 -5.26 8.54 9.04
CA GLU A 47 -3.97 8.34 8.35
C GLU A 47 -4.00 8.91 6.92
N VAL A 48 -5.08 8.65 6.15
CA VAL A 48 -5.26 9.22 4.80
C VAL A 48 -5.26 10.76 4.85
N ALA A 49 -5.95 11.35 5.84
CA ALA A 49 -5.96 12.79 6.03
C ALA A 49 -4.59 13.33 6.44
N ALA A 50 -3.85 12.63 7.29
CA ALA A 50 -2.50 13.01 7.71
C ALA A 50 -1.53 13.05 6.52
N PHE A 51 -1.50 12.02 5.66
CA PHE A 51 -0.70 12.04 4.43
C PHE A 51 -1.07 13.22 3.53
N LEU A 52 -2.36 13.54 3.42
CA LEU A 52 -2.81 14.68 2.63
C LEU A 52 -2.41 16.03 3.25
N ASP A 53 -2.39 16.12 4.58
CA ASP A 53 -1.94 17.30 5.32
C ASP A 53 -0.43 17.55 5.16
N ASP A 54 0.34 16.48 4.98
CA ASP A 54 1.78 16.55 4.70
C ASP A 54 2.10 16.75 3.20
N GLY A 55 1.09 16.89 2.35
CA GLY A 55 1.27 17.07 0.90
C GLY A 55 1.67 15.79 0.15
N LEU A 56 1.50 14.62 0.77
CA LEU A 56 1.81 13.29 0.22
C LEU A 56 0.59 12.63 -0.42
N GLY A 57 -0.40 13.39 -0.90
CA GLY A 57 -1.63 12.83 -1.48
C GLY A 57 -1.40 11.92 -2.70
N ASP A 58 -0.27 12.09 -3.38
CA ASP A 58 0.15 11.33 -4.57
C ASP A 58 0.72 9.93 -4.27
N VAL A 59 0.93 9.61 -2.98
CA VAL A 59 1.36 8.27 -2.51
C VAL A 59 0.20 7.34 -2.22
N LEU A 60 -1.03 7.85 -2.17
CA LEU A 60 -2.22 7.11 -1.79
C LEU A 60 -2.86 6.42 -3.00
N VAL A 61 -3.39 5.21 -2.83
CA VAL A 61 -4.05 4.44 -3.91
C VAL A 61 -5.32 3.75 -3.41
N PRO A 62 -6.42 3.77 -4.18
CA PRO A 62 -7.62 3.02 -3.82
C PRO A 62 -7.50 1.54 -4.18
N ARG A 63 -8.27 0.71 -3.47
CA ARG A 63 -8.59 -0.66 -3.85
C ARG A 63 -10.09 -0.89 -3.76
N LEU A 64 -10.64 -1.51 -4.79
CA LEU A 64 -12.02 -1.99 -4.87
C LEU A 64 -12.02 -3.51 -5.01
N PHE A 65 -13.18 -4.12 -4.82
CA PHE A 65 -13.32 -5.58 -4.74
C PHE A 65 -14.45 -6.08 -5.64
N GLU A 66 -14.30 -7.31 -6.14
CA GLU A 66 -15.42 -8.07 -6.69
C GLU A 66 -16.42 -8.41 -5.57
N PRO A 67 -17.73 -8.45 -5.86
CA PRO A 67 -18.74 -8.82 -4.86
C PRO A 67 -18.64 -10.31 -4.52
N ALA A 68 -18.65 -10.64 -3.22
CA ALA A 68 -18.90 -12.02 -2.79
C ALA A 68 -20.37 -12.42 -3.03
N GLU A 69 -20.69 -13.71 -2.97
CA GLU A 69 -22.02 -14.26 -3.32
C GLU A 69 -23.21 -13.56 -2.65
N ARG A 70 -23.03 -13.00 -1.45
CA ARG A 70 -24.10 -12.34 -0.66
C ARG A 70 -23.97 -10.83 -0.57
N ASP A 71 -23.00 -10.25 -1.27
CA ASP A 71 -22.79 -8.81 -1.24
C ASP A 71 -23.83 -8.10 -2.09
N ALA A 72 -24.11 -6.84 -1.72
CA ALA A 72 -24.67 -5.93 -2.70
C ALA A 72 -23.59 -5.61 -3.74
N SER A 73 -24.00 -5.38 -4.98
CA SER A 73 -23.09 -4.97 -6.05
C SER A 73 -23.64 -3.76 -6.80
N VAL A 74 -22.73 -3.03 -7.43
CA VAL A 74 -23.03 -1.98 -8.40
C VAL A 74 -22.26 -2.31 -9.68
N SER A 75 -22.93 -2.21 -10.82
CA SER A 75 -22.31 -2.40 -12.14
C SER A 75 -21.73 -1.09 -12.63
N ILE A 76 -20.43 -1.06 -12.93
CA ILE A 76 -19.71 0.10 -13.45
C ILE A 76 -18.87 -0.38 -14.63
N ASP A 77 -19.05 0.21 -15.81
CA ASP A 77 -18.38 -0.21 -17.05
C ASP A 77 -18.55 -1.71 -17.40
N GLY A 78 -19.65 -2.33 -16.94
CA GLY A 78 -19.90 -3.77 -17.10
C GLY A 78 -19.08 -4.67 -16.17
N VAL A 79 -18.42 -4.09 -15.16
CA VAL A 79 -17.76 -4.79 -14.06
C VAL A 79 -18.64 -4.69 -12.82
N GLU A 80 -18.92 -5.82 -12.18
CA GLU A 80 -19.60 -5.85 -10.89
C GLU A 80 -18.62 -5.50 -9.77
N VAL A 81 -18.95 -4.48 -8.99
CA VAL A 81 -18.13 -3.99 -7.89
C VAL A 81 -18.88 -4.20 -6.58
N ALA A 82 -18.20 -4.74 -5.56
CA ALA A 82 -18.73 -4.88 -4.22
C ALA A 82 -19.27 -3.54 -3.70
N ALA A 83 -20.42 -3.58 -3.04
CA ALA A 83 -21.11 -2.38 -2.59
C ALA A 83 -21.71 -2.53 -1.20
N ALA A 84 -21.87 -1.39 -0.54
CA ALA A 84 -22.69 -1.25 0.65
C ALA A 84 -23.93 -0.44 0.25
N ARG A 85 -25.05 -1.15 0.02
CA ARG A 85 -26.23 -0.62 -0.68
C ARG A 85 -25.89 -0.28 -2.13
N ASP A 86 -26.01 0.99 -2.51
CA ASP A 86 -25.79 1.55 -3.83
C ASP A 86 -24.40 2.21 -3.96
N ARG A 87 -23.52 2.01 -2.97
CA ARG A 87 -22.21 2.67 -2.90
C ARG A 87 -21.09 1.66 -3.08
N PRO A 88 -20.26 1.77 -4.13
CA PRO A 88 -19.08 0.94 -4.30
C PRO A 88 -18.19 1.03 -3.06
N VAL A 89 -17.78 -0.10 -2.51
CA VAL A 89 -16.88 -0.11 -1.35
C VAL A 89 -15.44 -0.12 -1.78
N PHE A 90 -14.62 0.63 -1.05
CA PHE A 90 -13.19 0.72 -1.31
C PHE A 90 -12.40 0.93 -0.01
N VAL A 91 -11.10 0.64 -0.08
CA VAL A 91 -10.10 1.02 0.93
C VAL A 91 -9.03 1.88 0.27
N VAL A 92 -8.24 2.59 1.06
CA VAL A 92 -7.08 3.37 0.58
C VAL A 92 -5.83 2.82 1.24
N GLY A 93 -4.77 2.62 0.46
CA GLY A 93 -3.46 2.22 0.96
C GLY A 93 -2.34 3.06 0.36
N LEU A 94 -1.11 2.61 0.55
CA LEU A 94 0.10 3.22 -0.01
C LEU A 94 0.48 2.56 -1.33
N ARG A 95 0.92 3.38 -2.30
CA ARG A 95 1.43 2.90 -3.58
C ARG A 95 2.69 2.06 -3.39
N LYS A 96 2.80 1.02 -4.22
CA LYS A 96 3.98 0.16 -4.32
C LYS A 96 4.61 0.27 -5.72
N PRO A 97 5.42 1.30 -6.03
CA PRO A 97 6.13 1.35 -7.31
C PRO A 97 7.18 0.24 -7.43
N PRO A 98 7.60 -0.12 -8.66
CA PRO A 98 8.71 -1.04 -8.86
C PRO A 98 10.02 -0.39 -8.39
N LYS A 99 10.80 -1.08 -7.55
CA LYS A 99 12.11 -0.64 -7.07
C LYS A 99 13.17 -1.73 -7.27
N PRO A 100 14.46 -1.37 -7.41
CA PRO A 100 15.55 -2.34 -7.63
C PRO A 100 15.99 -2.99 -6.30
N VAL A 101 15.16 -3.88 -5.77
CA VAL A 101 15.36 -4.59 -4.51
C VAL A 101 16.21 -5.83 -4.75
N ALA A 102 17.31 -5.98 -4.01
CA ALA A 102 18.05 -7.24 -4.00
C ALA A 102 17.38 -8.24 -3.03
N PRO A 103 17.03 -9.46 -3.49
CA PRO A 103 16.50 -10.49 -2.61
C PRO A 103 17.48 -10.85 -1.49
N ILE A 104 16.98 -11.42 -0.39
CA ILE A 104 17.81 -11.79 0.76
C ILE A 104 18.84 -12.84 0.36
N GLY A 105 20.02 -12.76 0.97
CA GLY A 105 21.14 -13.63 0.62
C GLY A 105 21.72 -13.38 -0.78
N THR A 106 21.26 -12.36 -1.51
CA THR A 106 21.77 -11.99 -2.83
C THR A 106 22.21 -10.52 -2.90
N ASP A 107 23.09 -10.25 -3.86
CA ASP A 107 23.55 -8.90 -4.22
C ASP A 107 23.01 -8.47 -5.60
N GLU A 108 22.13 -9.27 -6.23
CA GLU A 108 21.59 -9.01 -7.56
C GLU A 108 20.22 -8.31 -7.44
N PRO A 109 20.13 -6.98 -7.66
CA PRO A 109 18.86 -6.27 -7.59
C PRO A 109 17.89 -6.73 -8.69
N ARG A 110 16.60 -6.79 -8.34
CA ARG A 110 15.48 -7.08 -9.24
C ARG A 110 14.43 -5.99 -9.12
N TRP A 111 13.72 -5.76 -10.21
CA TRP A 111 12.54 -4.88 -10.18
C TRP A 111 11.42 -5.61 -9.47
N LEU A 112 11.05 -5.13 -8.29
CA LEU A 112 9.94 -5.65 -7.50
C LEU A 112 9.07 -4.47 -7.05
N ASP A 113 7.76 -4.63 -7.07
CA ASP A 113 6.87 -3.66 -6.47
C ASP A 113 7.13 -3.57 -4.97
N ALA A 114 7.39 -2.36 -4.48
CA ALA A 114 7.72 -2.11 -3.09
C ALA A 114 7.08 -0.82 -2.59
N CYS A 115 6.66 -0.79 -1.32
CA CYS A 115 6.09 0.38 -0.66
C CYS A 115 6.93 1.62 -0.98
N VAL A 116 6.25 2.71 -1.35
CA VAL A 116 6.88 3.98 -1.71
C VAL A 116 7.93 4.47 -0.70
N PHE A 117 7.74 4.20 0.60
CA PHE A 117 8.66 4.62 1.66
C PHE A 117 9.76 3.59 1.98
N LEU A 118 9.77 2.42 1.34
CA LEU A 118 10.84 1.45 1.49
C LEU A 118 12.07 1.91 0.71
N ASP A 119 13.20 2.05 1.37
CA ASP A 119 14.49 2.22 0.71
C ASP A 119 14.97 0.86 0.13
N PRO A 120 15.15 0.73 -1.19
CA PRO A 120 15.52 -0.54 -1.82
C PRO A 120 16.97 -0.98 -1.57
N THR A 121 17.79 -0.09 -0.99
CA THR A 121 19.20 -0.35 -0.63
C THR A 121 19.32 -0.91 0.78
N THR A 122 18.52 -0.40 1.71
CA THR A 122 18.59 -0.78 3.13
C THR A 122 17.47 -1.70 3.57
N LEU A 123 16.40 -1.78 2.78
CA LEU A 123 15.13 -2.44 3.09
C LEU A 123 14.46 -1.90 4.35
N GLN A 124 14.68 -0.62 4.66
CA GLN A 124 14.06 0.06 5.79
C GLN A 124 12.96 1.00 5.33
N CYS A 125 11.93 1.15 6.15
CA CYS A 125 10.93 2.20 5.96
C CYS A 125 11.52 3.55 6.39
N ARG A 126 11.57 4.50 5.45
CA ARG A 126 12.09 5.86 5.68
C ARG A 126 11.29 6.69 6.68
N ILE A 127 10.06 6.27 6.98
CA ILE A 127 9.17 7.01 7.88
C ILE A 127 8.89 6.24 9.17
N HIS A 128 9.60 5.14 9.44
CA HIS A 128 9.34 4.25 10.58
C HIS A 128 9.35 4.94 11.93
N ASP A 129 10.36 5.78 12.18
CA ASP A 129 10.55 6.48 13.47
C ASP A 129 9.95 7.89 13.45
N ASP A 130 9.18 8.21 12.41
CA ASP A 130 8.51 9.50 12.29
C ASP A 130 7.06 9.38 12.77
N ASP A 131 6.50 10.48 13.30
CA ASP A 131 5.09 10.59 13.68
C ASP A 131 4.13 10.25 12.51
N ARG A 132 4.64 10.31 11.27
CA ARG A 132 3.94 9.93 10.04
C ARG A 132 3.84 8.43 9.79
N TYR A 133 4.56 7.59 10.54
CA TYR A 133 4.45 6.14 10.38
C TYR A 133 3.01 5.69 10.67
N PRO A 134 2.31 5.04 9.71
CA PRO A 134 0.91 4.66 9.93
C PRO A 134 0.81 3.67 11.11
N PRO A 135 -0.01 3.95 12.14
CA PRO A 135 -0.30 2.97 13.19
C PRO A 135 -0.73 1.61 12.63
N THR A 136 -1.44 1.60 11.50
CA THR A 136 -1.84 0.35 10.83
C THR A 136 -0.65 -0.48 10.39
N CYS A 137 0.43 0.15 9.89
CA CYS A 137 1.67 -0.54 9.53
C CYS A 137 2.38 -1.07 10.78
N ALA A 138 2.40 -0.30 11.87
CA ALA A 138 3.04 -0.69 13.13
C ALA A 138 2.39 -1.94 13.77
N THR A 139 1.06 -2.07 13.70
CA THR A 139 0.33 -3.15 14.38
C THR A 139 0.10 -4.38 13.51
N TYR A 140 0.20 -4.25 12.19
CA TYR A 140 -0.12 -5.33 11.24
C TYR A 140 0.63 -6.65 11.51
N PRO A 141 1.95 -6.67 11.73
CA PRO A 141 2.66 -7.91 12.06
C PRO A 141 2.13 -8.57 13.34
N GLY A 142 1.85 -7.77 14.37
CA GLY A 142 1.28 -8.26 15.63
C GLY A 142 -0.11 -8.88 15.46
N HIS A 143 -0.96 -8.31 14.59
CA HIS A 143 -2.28 -8.89 14.29
C HIS A 143 -2.19 -10.25 13.61
N ASN A 144 -1.22 -10.45 12.70
CA ASN A 144 -1.02 -11.76 12.08
C ASN A 144 -0.59 -12.81 13.11
N LEU A 145 0.31 -12.45 14.03
CA LEU A 145 0.73 -13.31 15.14
C LEU A 145 -0.46 -13.67 16.06
N ASP A 146 -1.28 -12.68 16.45
CA ASP A 146 -2.44 -12.89 17.34
C ASP A 146 -3.49 -13.82 16.70
N LEU A 147 -3.67 -13.71 15.38
CA LEU A 147 -4.58 -14.54 14.60
C LEU A 147 -3.99 -15.93 14.29
N GLY A 148 -2.73 -16.21 14.64
CA GLY A 148 -2.01 -17.42 14.27
C GLY A 148 -1.88 -17.60 12.75
N ALA A 149 -1.90 -16.50 12.00
CA ALA A 149 -1.68 -16.49 10.56
C ALA A 149 -0.18 -16.48 10.27
N GLU A 150 0.23 -17.16 9.20
CA GLU A 150 1.62 -17.10 8.73
C GLU A 150 1.96 -15.65 8.36
N THR A 151 3.01 -15.13 8.97
CA THR A 151 3.51 -13.78 8.71
C THR A 151 4.30 -13.73 7.40
N GLU A 152 4.34 -12.57 6.74
CA GLU A 152 5.25 -12.33 5.61
C GLU A 152 6.69 -12.67 5.96
N CYS A 153 7.06 -12.50 7.22
CA CYS A 153 8.40 -12.71 7.74
C CYS A 153 8.77 -14.18 7.79
N GLU A 154 7.85 -15.03 8.26
CA GLU A 154 8.01 -16.49 8.20
C GLU A 154 8.13 -16.97 6.75
N ARG A 155 7.40 -16.37 5.81
CA ARG A 155 7.51 -16.71 4.37
C ARG A 155 8.85 -16.30 3.79
N VAL A 156 9.27 -15.07 4.08
CA VAL A 156 10.54 -14.52 3.64
C VAL A 156 11.73 -15.32 4.20
N GLU A 157 11.64 -15.77 5.45
CA GLU A 157 12.58 -16.74 6.04
C GLU A 157 12.60 -18.05 5.26
N ALA A 158 11.43 -18.64 5.00
CA ALA A 158 11.30 -19.91 4.28
C ALA A 158 11.87 -19.85 2.84
N ALA A 159 11.74 -18.70 2.18
CA ALA A 159 12.24 -18.47 0.82
C ALA A 159 13.77 -18.22 0.73
N GLY A 160 14.49 -18.22 1.86
CA GLY A 160 15.95 -18.04 1.92
C GLY A 160 16.43 -16.87 2.76
N GLY A 161 15.59 -16.38 3.69
CA GLY A 161 15.92 -15.33 4.65
C GLY A 161 16.91 -15.77 5.75
N GLY A 162 17.63 -14.81 6.33
CA GLY A 162 18.64 -15.00 7.39
C GLY A 162 18.07 -15.36 8.77
N ASP A 163 18.80 -15.02 9.84
CA ASP A 163 18.40 -15.31 11.23
C ASP A 163 17.00 -14.78 11.56
N ARG A 164 16.29 -15.48 12.46
CA ARG A 164 14.89 -15.24 12.86
C ARG A 164 14.55 -13.74 12.96
N LEU A 165 13.59 -13.31 12.13
CA LEU A 165 13.28 -11.92 11.82
C LEU A 165 12.22 -11.29 12.75
N LEU A 166 11.47 -12.11 13.51
CA LEU A 166 10.50 -11.69 14.54
C LEU A 166 10.44 -12.63 15.75
N ASP A 167 10.15 -12.06 16.92
CA ASP A 167 9.60 -12.82 18.04
C ASP A 167 8.18 -13.31 17.67
N GLY A 168 7.92 -14.59 17.92
CA GLY A 168 6.65 -15.24 17.53
C GLY A 168 5.50 -14.99 18.50
N GLU A 169 5.68 -14.07 19.45
CA GLU A 169 4.68 -13.71 20.45
C GLU A 169 4.05 -12.38 20.07
N PRO A 170 2.71 -12.27 19.98
CA PRO A 170 2.04 -11.00 19.76
C PRO A 170 2.38 -9.98 20.87
N PRO A 171 2.52 -8.68 20.57
CA PRO A 171 2.72 -7.66 21.59
C PRO A 171 1.59 -7.64 22.63
N ASP A 172 1.93 -7.52 23.92
CA ASP A 172 0.96 -7.51 25.03
C ASP A 172 -0.04 -6.34 24.96
N ASP A 173 0.32 -5.25 24.27
CA ASP A 173 -0.46 -4.01 24.13
C ASP A 173 -1.05 -3.82 22.71
N LEU A 174 -1.10 -4.89 21.91
CA LEU A 174 -1.66 -4.86 20.56
C LEU A 174 -3.14 -4.38 20.59
N PRO A 175 -3.48 -3.28 19.91
CA PRO A 175 -4.86 -2.83 19.83
C PRO A 175 -5.71 -3.83 19.03
N ALA A 176 -7.03 -3.85 19.25
CA ALA A 176 -7.91 -4.72 18.46
C ALA A 176 -7.89 -4.32 16.96
N PRO A 177 -7.99 -5.28 16.02
CA PRO A 177 -8.08 -4.97 14.59
C PRO A 177 -9.22 -3.98 14.30
N ALA A 178 -8.96 -3.01 13.42
CA ALA A 178 -9.88 -1.92 13.09
C ALA A 178 -11.10 -2.34 12.23
N PHE A 179 -11.49 -3.62 12.26
CA PHE A 179 -12.53 -4.23 11.42
C PHE A 179 -13.87 -4.49 12.15
N GLY A 180 -14.13 -3.77 13.25
CA GLY A 180 -15.44 -3.76 13.90
C GLY A 180 -16.51 -2.98 13.09
N PRO A 181 -17.77 -2.90 13.57
CA PRO A 181 -18.82 -2.09 12.94
C PRO A 181 -18.44 -0.63 12.66
N GLN A 182 -17.44 -0.11 13.38
CA GLN A 182 -16.88 1.24 13.27
C GLN A 182 -15.94 1.40 12.06
N ALA A 183 -15.55 0.30 11.41
CA ALA A 183 -14.69 0.30 10.23
C ALA A 183 -15.32 1.07 9.05
N LEU A 184 -16.65 1.09 8.99
CA LEU A 184 -17.38 1.80 7.93
C LEU A 184 -17.18 3.31 8.05
N GLY A 185 -16.70 3.95 7.00
CA GLY A 185 -16.35 5.37 6.98
C GLY A 185 -15.08 5.72 7.75
N SER A 186 -14.37 4.71 8.29
CA SER A 186 -13.11 4.87 9.03
C SER A 186 -11.94 4.15 8.35
N VAL A 187 -12.16 2.97 7.76
CA VAL A 187 -11.16 2.17 7.02
C VAL A 187 -11.77 1.67 5.71
N VAL A 188 -13.03 1.22 5.76
CA VAL A 188 -13.82 0.82 4.58
C VAL A 188 -14.76 1.96 4.22
N PHE A 189 -14.63 2.48 3.00
CA PHE A 189 -15.35 3.66 2.53
C PHE A 189 -16.40 3.27 1.49
N GLY A 190 -17.48 4.05 1.41
CA GLY A 190 -18.48 3.92 0.34
C GLY A 190 -18.37 5.11 -0.60
N TYR A 191 -18.00 4.86 -1.86
CA TYR A 191 -17.91 5.93 -2.86
C TYR A 191 -19.32 6.49 -3.14
N PRO A 192 -19.50 7.83 -3.11
CA PRO A 192 -20.83 8.38 -2.92
C PRO A 192 -21.71 8.46 -4.17
N ASP A 193 -21.12 8.41 -5.37
CA ASP A 193 -21.83 8.37 -6.65
C ASP A 193 -21.09 7.43 -7.62
N PRO A 194 -21.63 6.26 -7.98
CA PRO A 194 -20.93 5.31 -8.84
C PRO A 194 -20.73 5.81 -10.28
N ASP A 195 -21.56 6.73 -10.76
CA ASP A 195 -21.46 7.25 -12.14
C ASP A 195 -20.18 8.09 -12.34
N ASP A 196 -19.61 8.65 -11.27
CA ASP A 196 -18.32 9.36 -11.30
C ASP A 196 -17.13 8.41 -11.58
N LEU A 197 -17.33 7.08 -11.52
CA LEU A 197 -16.29 6.07 -11.68
C LEU A 197 -16.19 5.51 -13.13
N ASP A 198 -16.90 6.11 -14.08
CA ASP A 198 -16.85 5.74 -15.51
C ASP A 198 -15.40 5.77 -16.05
N GLY A 199 -14.98 4.63 -16.62
CA GLY A 199 -13.62 4.37 -17.10
C GLY A 199 -12.55 4.21 -16.01
N VAL A 200 -12.86 4.50 -14.74
CA VAL A 200 -11.91 4.40 -13.63
C VAL A 200 -11.65 2.95 -13.26
N ILE A 201 -12.68 2.09 -13.35
CA ILE A 201 -12.58 0.67 -13.01
C ILE A 201 -11.63 -0.07 -13.97
N ASP A 202 -11.69 0.21 -15.27
CA ASP A 202 -10.75 -0.35 -16.24
C ASP A 202 -9.30 0.09 -15.96
N ARG A 203 -9.10 1.37 -15.61
CA ARG A 203 -7.78 1.89 -15.23
C ARG A 203 -7.26 1.29 -13.92
N LEU A 204 -8.12 1.03 -12.95
CA LEU A 204 -7.76 0.33 -11.72
C LEU A 204 -7.24 -1.08 -12.04
N ARG A 205 -8.00 -1.85 -12.82
CA ARG A 205 -7.68 -3.24 -13.16
C ARG A 205 -6.40 -3.38 -13.98
N THR A 206 -6.08 -2.37 -14.78
CA THR A 206 -4.88 -2.35 -15.64
C THR A 206 -3.69 -1.66 -14.98
N GLY A 207 -3.80 -1.22 -13.72
CA GLY A 207 -2.73 -0.51 -13.01
C GLY A 207 -2.41 0.87 -13.58
N SER A 208 -3.33 1.48 -14.32
CA SER A 208 -3.13 2.71 -15.09
C SER A 208 -3.89 3.92 -14.53
N LEU A 209 -4.26 3.90 -13.25
CA LEU A 209 -4.91 5.01 -12.57
C LEU A 209 -4.13 6.32 -12.76
N THR A 210 -4.87 7.39 -13.06
CA THR A 210 -4.34 8.74 -13.13
C THR A 210 -4.30 9.40 -11.73
N ALA A 211 -3.69 10.58 -11.64
CA ALA A 211 -3.71 11.36 -10.41
C ALA A 211 -5.14 11.78 -10.02
N ASP A 212 -5.99 12.11 -11.00
CA ASP A 212 -7.38 12.50 -10.73
C ASP A 212 -8.21 11.30 -10.23
N ASP A 213 -8.00 10.12 -10.82
CA ASP A 213 -8.66 8.88 -10.37
C ASP A 213 -8.30 8.54 -8.93
N ARG A 214 -7.03 8.70 -8.52
CA ARG A 214 -6.65 8.49 -7.11
C ARG A 214 -7.24 9.57 -6.21
N ALA A 215 -7.16 10.83 -6.62
CA ALA A 215 -7.60 11.97 -5.84
C ALA A 215 -9.09 11.93 -5.48
N GLN A 216 -9.96 11.43 -6.37
CA GLN A 216 -11.39 11.31 -6.06
C GLN A 216 -11.67 10.31 -4.92
N PHE A 217 -10.94 9.19 -4.83
CA PHE A 217 -11.08 8.23 -3.73
C PHE A 217 -10.46 8.75 -2.44
N VAL A 218 -9.30 9.42 -2.50
CA VAL A 218 -8.72 10.11 -1.34
C VAL A 218 -9.69 11.14 -0.80
N GLY A 219 -10.30 11.95 -1.68
CA GLY A 219 -11.34 12.90 -1.31
C GLY A 219 -12.53 12.23 -0.62
N ALA A 220 -13.07 11.15 -1.20
CA ALA A 220 -14.19 10.41 -0.62
C ALA A 220 -13.85 9.79 0.75
N ALA A 221 -12.64 9.25 0.92
CA ALA A 221 -12.17 8.71 2.20
C ALA A 221 -12.09 9.81 3.27
N VAL A 222 -11.42 10.94 2.98
CA VAL A 222 -11.30 12.07 3.91
C VAL A 222 -12.66 12.68 4.25
N GLY A 223 -13.57 12.78 3.27
CA GLY A 223 -14.93 13.26 3.45
C GLY A 223 -15.86 12.29 4.18
N SER A 224 -15.49 11.02 4.34
CA SER A 224 -16.33 10.00 4.97
C SER A 224 -16.56 10.29 6.46
N ARG A 225 -17.68 9.80 6.99
CA ARG A 225 -18.05 9.92 8.40
C ARG A 225 -17.92 8.55 9.09
N PRO A 226 -17.12 8.42 10.16
CA PRO A 226 -17.00 7.19 10.93
C PRO A 226 -18.35 6.62 11.36
N GLY A 227 -18.54 5.32 11.17
CA GLY A 227 -19.78 4.59 11.43
C GLY A 227 -20.90 4.81 10.42
N ALA A 228 -20.66 5.48 9.29
CA ALA A 228 -21.67 5.78 8.28
C ALA A 228 -21.14 5.76 6.84
N LEU A 229 -22.05 5.56 5.88
CA LEU A 229 -21.78 5.66 4.43
C LEU A 229 -21.89 7.09 3.88
N SER A 230 -22.24 8.05 4.74
CA SER A 230 -22.38 9.45 4.35
C SER A 230 -21.01 10.09 4.16
N VAL A 231 -20.87 10.82 3.07
CA VAL A 231 -19.67 11.59 2.73
C VAL A 231 -20.01 13.08 2.76
N ASP A 232 -19.20 13.86 3.44
CA ASP A 232 -19.23 15.32 3.40
C ASP A 232 -18.64 15.80 2.06
N ARG A 233 -19.50 16.32 1.17
CA ARG A 233 -19.14 16.64 -0.22
C ARG A 233 -18.18 17.81 -0.33
N ASP A 234 -18.27 18.79 0.58
CA ASP A 234 -17.37 19.95 0.58
C ASP A 234 -15.96 19.51 1.01
N ARG A 235 -15.88 18.73 2.10
CA ARG A 235 -14.60 18.14 2.55
C ARG A 235 -14.01 17.18 1.51
N MET A 236 -14.85 16.39 0.83
CA MET A 236 -14.41 15.52 -0.26
C MET A 236 -13.82 16.32 -1.42
N ALA A 237 -14.47 17.41 -1.84
CA ALA A 237 -14.00 18.24 -2.95
C ALA A 237 -12.67 18.94 -2.62
N GLU A 238 -12.53 19.49 -1.41
CA GLU A 238 -11.28 20.10 -0.94
C GLU A 238 -10.14 19.08 -0.90
N ALA A 239 -10.39 17.91 -0.30
CA ALA A 239 -9.38 16.87 -0.19
C ALA A 239 -8.99 16.29 -1.55
N ARG A 240 -9.94 16.11 -2.48
CA ARG A 240 -9.65 15.74 -3.88
C ARG A 240 -8.73 16.75 -4.54
N ALA A 241 -9.03 18.05 -4.43
CA ALA A 241 -8.19 19.08 -5.06
C ALA A 241 -6.75 19.02 -4.53
N ARG A 242 -6.59 18.93 -3.20
CA ARG A 242 -5.28 18.81 -2.55
C ARG A 242 -4.52 17.55 -2.98
N ALA A 243 -5.20 16.40 -3.09
CA ALA A 243 -4.58 15.15 -3.51
C ALA A 243 -4.17 15.17 -4.98
N ARG A 244 -4.98 15.80 -5.83
CA ARG A 244 -4.74 15.95 -7.27
C ARG A 244 -3.54 16.84 -7.57
N ASP A 245 -3.38 17.90 -6.78
CA ASP A 245 -2.33 18.90 -6.94
C ASP A 245 -1.08 18.58 -6.08
N ALA A 246 -1.06 17.45 -5.37
CA ALA A 246 0.11 16.98 -4.64
C ALA A 246 1.27 16.67 -5.61
N ASP A 247 2.46 17.19 -5.28
CA ASP A 247 3.70 16.95 -6.01
C ASP A 247 4.82 16.77 -4.99
N SER A 248 4.82 15.60 -4.36
CA SER A 248 5.76 15.26 -3.31
C SER A 248 7.04 14.63 -3.88
N TRP A 249 8.10 14.57 -3.06
CA TRP A 249 9.30 13.81 -3.40
C TRP A 249 8.97 12.35 -3.72
N ALA A 250 8.00 11.77 -2.99
CA ALA A 250 7.59 10.38 -3.12
C ALA A 250 6.80 10.16 -4.41
N GLY A 251 5.91 11.08 -4.78
CA GLY A 251 5.24 11.06 -6.08
C GLY A 251 6.22 11.21 -7.25
N GLY A 252 7.22 12.08 -7.10
CA GLY A 252 8.35 12.21 -8.03
C GLY A 252 9.10 10.89 -8.18
N ALA A 253 9.55 10.31 -7.07
CA ALA A 253 10.26 9.03 -7.04
C ALA A 253 9.45 7.91 -7.70
N ILE A 254 8.14 7.81 -7.43
CA ILE A 254 7.27 6.82 -8.08
C ILE A 254 7.32 6.97 -9.60
N ARG A 255 7.17 8.20 -10.14
CA ARG A 255 7.20 8.42 -11.60
C ARG A 255 8.53 7.97 -12.19
N GLU A 256 9.64 8.38 -11.58
CA GLU A 256 10.98 8.10 -12.08
C GLU A 256 11.34 6.60 -12.00
N TRP A 257 10.92 5.93 -10.93
CA TRP A 257 11.09 4.49 -10.76
C TRP A 257 10.26 3.69 -11.78
N THR A 258 8.97 4.00 -11.93
CA THR A 258 8.10 3.36 -12.91
C THR A 258 8.61 3.53 -14.35
N GLU A 259 9.14 4.70 -14.70
CA GLU A 259 9.69 4.95 -16.04
C GLU A 259 10.96 4.12 -16.34
N ARG A 260 11.78 3.84 -15.32
CA ARG A 260 13.05 3.11 -15.46
C ARG A 260 12.92 1.61 -15.30
N ALA A 261 11.84 1.14 -14.68
CA ALA A 261 11.67 -0.25 -14.33
C ALA A 261 11.65 -1.17 -15.57
N GLY A 262 12.25 -2.35 -15.42
CA GLY A 262 12.05 -3.47 -16.33
C GLY A 262 10.73 -4.19 -16.06
N ALA A 263 10.56 -5.39 -16.61
CA ALA A 263 9.43 -6.22 -16.21
C ALA A 263 9.58 -6.64 -14.74
N ASP A 264 8.46 -6.88 -14.08
CA ASP A 264 8.43 -7.34 -12.70
C ASP A 264 9.18 -8.68 -12.53
N GLY A 265 10.03 -8.76 -11.51
CA GLY A 265 10.97 -9.86 -11.26
C GLY A 265 12.25 -9.87 -12.11
N ASP A 266 12.35 -9.03 -13.16
CA ASP A 266 13.57 -8.97 -13.98
C ASP A 266 14.75 -8.44 -13.18
N ARG A 267 15.95 -8.91 -13.54
CA ARG A 267 17.19 -8.35 -13.00
C ARG A 267 17.31 -6.88 -13.37
N ALA A 268 17.49 -6.02 -12.36
CA ALA A 268 17.90 -4.66 -12.59
C ALA A 268 19.34 -4.67 -13.10
N SER A 269 19.60 -4.05 -14.25
CA SER A 269 20.95 -3.94 -14.81
C SER A 269 21.75 -2.83 -14.12
N LEU A 270 21.82 -2.91 -12.78
CA LEU A 270 22.44 -1.96 -11.88
C LEU A 270 23.39 -2.72 -10.95
N ASP A 271 24.65 -2.27 -10.87
CA ASP A 271 25.52 -2.66 -9.75
C ASP A 271 25.13 -1.90 -8.47
N ALA A 272 25.66 -2.33 -7.32
CA ALA A 272 25.34 -1.73 -6.02
C ALA A 272 25.61 -0.21 -6.01
N ASP A 273 26.77 0.22 -6.49
CA ASP A 273 27.12 1.65 -6.54
C ASP A 273 26.16 2.48 -7.42
N SER A 274 25.69 1.91 -8.54
CA SER A 274 24.74 2.55 -9.45
C SER A 274 23.35 2.61 -8.84
N ARG A 275 22.91 1.55 -8.17
CA ARG A 275 21.66 1.54 -7.41
C ARG A 275 21.68 2.61 -6.32
N ASP A 276 22.74 2.65 -5.51
CA ASP A 276 22.86 3.59 -4.39
C ASP A 276 22.99 5.05 -4.87
N ARG A 277 23.55 5.28 -6.07
CA ARG A 277 23.48 6.60 -6.72
C ARG A 277 22.06 6.97 -7.16
N LEU A 278 21.33 6.04 -7.75
CA LEU A 278 19.94 6.28 -8.18
C LEU A 278 19.01 6.50 -6.99
N VAL A 279 19.14 5.74 -5.91
CA VAL A 279 18.34 5.97 -4.70
C VAL A 279 18.60 7.35 -4.12
N ARG A 280 19.87 7.79 -4.08
CA ARG A 280 20.21 9.15 -3.68
C ARG A 280 19.57 10.20 -4.59
N GLU A 281 19.70 10.05 -5.90
CA GLU A 281 19.16 11.02 -6.86
C GLU A 281 17.63 11.12 -6.82
N LEU A 282 16.94 9.97 -6.80
CA LEU A 282 15.49 9.89 -6.94
C LEU A 282 14.73 10.08 -5.63
N GLU A 283 15.36 9.77 -4.50
CA GLU A 283 14.71 9.84 -3.19
C GLU A 283 15.43 10.84 -2.26
N ASP A 284 16.69 10.61 -1.91
CA ASP A 284 17.38 11.40 -0.86
C ASP A 284 17.53 12.89 -1.26
N ASP A 285 18.09 13.16 -2.43
CA ASP A 285 18.29 14.51 -2.98
C ASP A 285 16.95 15.19 -3.32
N ALA A 286 15.90 14.40 -3.52
CA ALA A 286 14.53 14.88 -3.73
C ALA A 286 13.81 15.24 -2.41
N GLY A 287 14.40 14.94 -1.25
CA GLY A 287 13.89 15.29 0.08
C GLY A 287 13.29 14.13 0.87
N ALA A 288 13.57 12.88 0.49
CA ALA A 288 13.21 11.73 1.29
C ALA A 288 13.92 11.75 2.65
N PRO A 289 13.25 11.37 3.75
CA PRO A 289 13.93 11.16 5.03
C PRO A 289 14.97 10.04 4.91
N GLY A 290 16.05 10.14 5.68
CA GLY A 290 17.02 9.06 5.82
C GLY A 290 16.40 7.82 6.46
N THR A 291 17.07 6.69 6.34
CA THR A 291 16.65 5.45 6.99
C THR A 291 17.19 5.38 8.43
N PRO A 292 16.42 4.81 9.37
CA PRO A 292 16.72 4.88 10.81
C PRO A 292 17.98 4.11 11.24
N GLY A 293 18.43 3.13 10.45
CA GLY A 293 19.48 2.20 10.81
C GLY A 293 18.94 0.94 11.49
N TRP A 294 19.83 -0.03 11.75
CA TRP A 294 19.48 -1.31 12.41
C TRP A 294 20.12 -1.44 13.81
N ASP A 295 20.56 -0.33 14.41
CA ASP A 295 21.27 -0.29 15.71
C ASP A 295 20.31 -0.28 16.91
#